data_AF-X1CNT1-F1
#
_entry.id   AF-X1CNT1-F1
#
_cell.length_a   1.000
_cell.length_b   1.000
_cell.length_c   1.000
_cell.angle_alpha   90.00
_cell.angle_beta   90.00
_cell.angle_gamma   90.00
#
_symmetry.space_group_name_H-M   'P 1'
#
loop_
_entity.id
_entity.type
_entity.pdbx_description
1 polymer ?
#
loop_
_entity_poly.entity_id
_entity_poly.type
_entity_poly.pdbx_seq_one_letter_code
_entity_poly.pdbx_strand_id
1 'polypeptide(L)' 'MSNELERVSGIGPVSATNLNKAGVKTIEEIAVAKPEDLAWIKGIGIISARKIIENANDLLKLEKNIQLVLDSIKENVIK' A
#
# COMPACT_ATOMS: atom_id res chain seq x y z
N MET A 1 -12.07 13.14 3.95
CA MET A 1 -10.68 13.00 3.46
C MET A 1 -10.48 11.53 3.20
N SER A 2 -10.19 11.13 1.96
CA SER A 2 -9.86 9.75 1.61
C SER A 2 -8.47 9.43 2.15
N ASN A 3 -8.31 8.32 2.85
CA ASN A 3 -7.01 7.90 3.37
C ASN A 3 -6.16 7.29 2.25
N GLU A 4 -4.87 7.61 2.21
CA GLU A 4 -3.95 7.05 1.21
C GLU A 4 -3.93 5.51 1.25
N LEU A 5 -4.06 4.93 2.44
CA LEU A 5 -4.05 3.48 2.62
C LEU A 5 -5.25 2.78 1.95
N GLU A 6 -6.36 3.50 1.70
CA GLU A 6 -7.53 2.94 0.98
C GLU A 6 -7.23 2.65 -0.50
N ARG A 7 -6.10 3.11 -1.03
CA ARG A 7 -5.62 2.73 -2.38
C ARG A 7 -5.22 1.26 -2.46
N VAL A 8 -4.86 0.65 -1.34
CA VAL A 8 -4.52 -0.77 -1.28
C VAL A 8 -5.79 -1.60 -1.26
N SER A 9 -5.96 -2.46 -2.25
CA SER A 9 -7.10 -3.37 -2.32
C SER A 9 -7.23 -4.21 -1.04
N GLY A 10 -8.44 -4.27 -0.48
CA GLY A 10 -8.71 -4.92 0.81
C GLY A 10 -8.59 -4.01 2.04
N ILE A 11 -8.23 -2.73 1.87
CA ILE A 11 -8.26 -1.73 2.94
C ILE A 11 -9.47 -0.80 2.75
N GLY A 12 -10.45 -0.92 3.64
CA GLY A 12 -11.57 0.02 3.74
C GLY A 12 -11.29 1.16 4.73
N PRO A 13 -12.19 2.16 4.82
CA PRO A 13 -12.00 3.35 5.66
C PRO A 13 -11.73 3.06 7.15
N VAL A 14 -12.38 2.02 7.70
CA VAL A 14 -12.22 1.60 9.10
C VAL A 14 -10.82 1.03 9.34
N SER A 15 -10.37 0.12 8.48
CA SER A 15 -9.02 -0.48 8.56
C SER A 15 -7.95 0.58 8.36
N ALA A 16 -8.14 1.47 7.39
CA ALA A 16 -7.23 2.59 7.12
C ALA A 16 -7.08 3.53 8.34
N THR A 17 -8.20 3.82 9.03
CA THR A 17 -8.19 4.63 10.25
C THR A 17 -7.45 3.91 11.40
N ASN A 18 -7.66 2.61 11.55
CA ASN A 18 -7.01 1.83 12.61
C ASN A 18 -5.51 1.63 12.36
N LEU A 19 -5.10 1.45 11.10
CA LEU A 19 -3.70 1.43 10.68
C LEU A 19 -2.99 2.74 11.06
N ASN A 20 -3.60 3.88 10.70
CA ASN A 20 -3.05 5.20 11.06
C ASN A 20 -2.91 5.40 12.57
N LYS A 21 -3.90 4.93 13.35
CA LYS A 21 -3.84 4.98 14.82
C LYS A 21 -2.77 4.06 15.40
N ALA A 22 -2.49 2.94 14.73
CA ALA A 22 -1.40 2.02 15.08
C ALA A 22 -0.02 2.50 14.61
N GLY A 23 0.05 3.63 13.90
CA GLY A 23 1.31 4.21 13.41
C GLY A 23 1.71 3.79 12.01
N VAL A 24 0.93 2.94 11.34
CA VAL A 24 1.12 2.56 9.93
C VAL A 24 0.38 3.57 9.06
N LYS A 25 1.11 4.38 8.33
CA LYS A 25 0.63 5.57 7.61
C LYS A 25 0.90 5.53 6.12
N THR A 26 1.87 4.73 5.65
CA THR A 26 2.21 4.64 4.23
C THR A 26 2.00 3.24 3.66
N ILE A 27 1.95 3.14 2.33
CA ILE A 27 1.78 1.87 1.62
C ILE A 27 3.06 1.02 1.74
N GLU A 28 4.23 1.66 1.78
CA GLU A 28 5.53 1.01 1.99
C GLU A 28 5.60 0.35 3.36
N GLU A 29 5.11 1.01 4.40
CA GLU A 29 5.06 0.45 5.75
C GLU A 29 4.19 -0.80 5.80
N ILE A 30 3.06 -0.82 5.06
CA ILE A 30 2.24 -2.02 4.91
C ILE A 30 3.02 -3.11 4.16
N ALA A 31 3.67 -2.76 3.05
CA ALA A 31 4.37 -3.72 2.20
C ALA A 31 5.52 -4.46 2.90
N VAL A 32 6.17 -3.82 3.88
CA VAL A 32 7.29 -4.41 4.66
C VAL A 32 6.88 -4.96 6.02
N ALA A 33 5.63 -4.76 6.44
CA ALA A 33 5.13 -5.25 7.72
C ALA A 33 5.06 -6.77 7.77
N LYS A 34 5.18 -7.34 8.96
CA LYS A 34 4.86 -8.75 9.16
C LYS A 34 3.34 -8.94 9.20
N PRO A 35 2.80 -10.04 8.64
CA PRO A 35 1.38 -10.32 8.72
C PRO A 35 0.83 -10.32 10.15
N GLU A 36 1.62 -10.79 11.11
CA GLU A 36 1.25 -10.84 12.52
C GLU A 36 1.03 -9.43 13.07
N ASP A 37 1.94 -8.49 12.78
CA ASP A 37 1.88 -7.11 13.26
C ASP A 37 0.60 -6.40 12.79
N LEU A 38 0.22 -6.60 11.52
CA LEU A 38 -1.02 -6.04 10.99
C LEU A 38 -2.26 -6.75 11.53
N ALA A 39 -2.17 -8.04 11.82
CA ALA A 39 -3.28 -8.83 12.37
C ALA A 39 -3.64 -8.45 13.83
N TRP A 40 -2.73 -7.79 14.55
CA TRP A 40 -3.02 -7.22 15.88
C TRP A 40 -3.94 -5.98 15.80
N ILE A 41 -4.09 -5.39 14.62
CA ILE A 41 -4.90 -4.19 14.41
C ILE A 41 -6.37 -4.59 14.29
N LYS A 42 -7.22 -3.96 15.10
CA LYS A 42 -8.66 -4.23 15.13
C LYS A 42 -9.29 -4.16 13.73
N GLY A 43 -9.95 -5.24 13.33
CA GLY A 43 -10.61 -5.36 12.03
C GLY A 43 -9.75 -5.96 10.93
N ILE A 44 -8.49 -6.30 11.21
CA ILE A 44 -7.59 -6.97 10.27
C ILE A 44 -7.27 -8.37 10.82
N GLY A 45 -7.81 -9.41 10.17
CA GLY A 45 -7.44 -10.79 10.49
C GLY A 45 -6.15 -11.21 9.76
N ILE A 46 -5.50 -12.29 10.21
CA ILE A 46 -4.21 -12.76 9.64
C ILE A 46 -4.27 -13.04 8.14
N ILE A 47 -5.40 -13.53 7.63
CA ILE A 47 -5.59 -13.77 6.18
C ILE A 47 -5.67 -12.43 5.44
N SER A 48 -6.41 -11.47 5.98
CA SER A 48 -6.52 -10.12 5.40
C SER A 48 -5.16 -9.41 5.43
N ALA A 49 -4.43 -9.53 6.54
CA ALA A 49 -3.08 -8.97 6.69
C ALA A 49 -2.14 -9.43 5.57
N ARG A 50 -2.08 -10.74 5.30
CA ARG A 50 -1.26 -11.26 4.19
C ARG A 50 -1.67 -10.68 2.85
N LYS A 51 -2.98 -10.63 2.56
CA LYS A 51 -3.51 -10.10 1.30
C LYS A 51 -3.23 -8.62 1.12
N ILE A 52 -3.39 -7.80 2.16
CA ILE A 52 -3.11 -6.36 2.05
C ILE A 52 -1.61 -6.08 1.87
N ILE A 53 -0.72 -6.89 2.47
CA ILE A 53 0.73 -6.81 2.23
C ILE A 53 1.05 -7.15 0.77
N GLU A 54 0.49 -8.23 0.24
CA GLU A 54 0.66 -8.61 -1.17
C GLU A 54 0.15 -7.50 -2.11
N ASN A 55 -1.06 -7.01 -1.88
CA ASN A 55 -1.66 -5.93 -2.69
C ASN A 55 -0.87 -4.62 -2.59
N ALA A 56 -0.29 -4.29 -1.43
CA ALA A 56 0.56 -3.12 -1.26
C ALA A 56 1.85 -3.25 -2.08
N ASN A 57 2.48 -4.43 -2.06
CA ASN A 57 3.66 -4.71 -2.88
C ASN A 57 3.36 -4.61 -4.38
N ASP A 58 2.23 -5.16 -4.83
CA ASP A 58 1.81 -5.08 -6.23
C ASP A 58 1.54 -3.63 -6.67
N LEU A 59 0.90 -2.83 -5.81
CA LEU A 59 0.65 -1.42 -6.07
C LEU A 59 1.96 -0.63 -6.22
N LEU A 60 2.90 -0.79 -5.28
CA LEU A 60 4.20 -0.12 -5.33
C LEU A 60 5.01 -0.53 -6.58
N LYS A 61 4.96 -1.81 -6.94
CA LYS A 61 5.60 -2.32 -8.16
C LYS A 61 5.00 -1.70 -9.40
N LEU A 62 3.68 -1.58 -9.47
CA LEU A 62 2.98 -0.93 -10.58
C LEU A 62 3.37 0.54 -10.70
N GLU A 63 3.35 1.28 -9.58
CA GLU A 63 3.74 2.69 -9.54
C GLU A 63 5.17 2.90 -10.03
N LYS A 64 6.11 2.07 -9.56
CA LYS A 64 7.49 2.10 -10.00
C LYS A 64 7.63 1.84 -11.50
N ASN A 65 6.92 0.86 -12.04
CA ASN A 65 6.96 0.55 -13.47
C ASN A 65 6.40 1.69 -14.31
N ILE A 66 5.29 2.30 -13.88
CA ILE A 66 4.72 3.47 -14.56
C ILE A 66 5.73 4.62 -14.56
N GLN A 67 6.39 4.88 -13.43
CA GLN A 67 7.39 5.93 -13.32
C GLN A 67 8.56 5.71 -14.30
N LEU A 68 9.09 4.48 -14.40
CA LEU A 68 10.14 4.13 -15.35
C LEU A 68 9.73 4.39 -16.81
N VAL A 69 8.48 4.06 -17.16
CA VAL A 69 7.94 4.32 -18.50
C VAL A 69 7.84 5.82 -18.76
N LEU A 70 7.31 6.59 -17.80
CA LEU A 70 7.18 8.04 -17.92
C LEU A 70 8.53 8.74 -18.10
N ASP A 71 9.56 8.29 -17.38
CA ASP A 71 10.89 8.88 -17.48
C ASP A 71 11.55 8.56 -18.82
N SER A 72 11.38 7.32 -19.32
CA SER A 72 11.83 6.94 -20.67
C SER A 72 11.15 7.78 -21.76
N ILE A 73 9.86 8.08 -21.62
CA ILE A 73 9.14 8.93 -22.59
C ILE A 73 9.70 10.36 -22.58
N LYS A 74 9.93 10.95 -21.40
CA LYS A 74 10.49 12.30 -21.28
C LYS A 74 11.86 12.41 -21.95
N GLU A 75 12.74 11.43 -21.75
CA GLU A 75 14.06 11.42 -22.37
C GLU A 75 14.01 11.34 -23.90
N ASN A 76 13.02 10.65 -24.47
CA ASN A 76 12.85 10.55 -25.92
C ASN A 76 12.20 11.79 -26.54
N VAL A 77 11.41 12.55 -25.78
CA VAL A 77 10.73 13.77 -26.25
C VAL A 77 11.64 15.01 -26.18
N ILE A 78 12.66 15.01 -25.32
CA ILE A 78 13.61 16.13 -25.17
C ILE A 78 14.81 16.02 -26.14
N LYS A 79 14.97 14.88 -26.82
CA LYS A 79 15.91 14.72 -27.95
C LYS A 79 15.32 15.23 -29.24
#